data_AF-A0A1W9M672-F1
#
_entry.id   AF-A0A1W9M672-F1
#
_cell.length_a   1.000
_cell.length_b   1.000
_cell.length_c   1.000
_cell.angle_alpha   90.00
_cell.angle_beta   90.00
_cell.angle_gamma   90.00
#
_symmetry.space_group_name_H-M   'P 1'
#
loop_
_entity.id
_entity.type
_entity.pdbx_description
1 polymer ?
#
loop_
_entity_poly.entity_id
_entity_poly.type
_entity_poly.pdbx_seq_one_letter_code
_entity_poly.pdbx_strand_id
1 'polypeptide(L)'
;MPSLNHSYICARLMRQLLQDERIQPLPELTLDVGNGITPDISVFPKEKIRPDFFEDILKFQELPVLAIEVISSSQNIHAILEKSKLLVNSGVKTVWTVEPYGRSIFVIDRQGKKLFHEGIIVSEGITVDFSEVFST
;
A
#
# COMPACT_ATOMS: atom_id res chain seq x y z
N MET A 1 6.32 7.57 -13.69
CA MET A 1 5.61 8.83 -13.33
C MET A 1 4.20 8.45 -12.89
N PRO A 2 3.65 9.07 -11.84
CA PRO A 2 2.25 8.87 -11.45
C PRO A 2 1.31 9.24 -12.62
N SER A 3 0.33 8.37 -12.91
CA SER A 3 -0.68 8.59 -13.95
C SER A 3 -2.03 8.96 -13.33
N LEU A 4 -2.99 9.40 -14.16
CA LEU A 4 -4.34 9.75 -13.67
C LEU A 4 -4.99 8.60 -12.88
N ASN A 5 -4.97 7.38 -13.43
CA ASN A 5 -5.56 6.21 -12.77
C ASN A 5 -4.85 5.88 -11.46
N HIS A 6 -3.51 5.98 -11.43
CA HIS A 6 -2.70 5.78 -10.22
C HIS A 6 -3.13 6.77 -9.13
N SER A 7 -3.11 8.06 -9.44
CA SER A 7 -3.47 9.11 -8.49
C SER A 7 -4.92 8.98 -8.00
N TYR A 8 -5.85 8.68 -8.91
CA TYR A 8 -7.26 8.47 -8.56
C TYR A 8 -7.46 7.31 -7.59
N ILE A 9 -6.85 6.16 -7.88
CA ILE A 9 -6.95 4.96 -7.02
C ILE A 9 -6.30 5.23 -5.66
N CYS A 10 -5.11 5.84 -5.60
CA CYS A 10 -4.47 6.21 -4.34
C CYS A 10 -5.39 7.11 -3.49
N ALA A 11 -6.03 8.12 -4.09
CA ALA A 11 -6.96 9.00 -3.38
C ALA A 11 -8.19 8.25 -2.84
N ARG A 12 -8.77 7.34 -3.64
CA ARG A 12 -9.93 6.52 -3.23
C ARG A 12 -9.58 5.55 -2.10
N LEU A 13 -8.41 4.92 -2.18
CA LEU A 13 -7.86 4.06 -1.12
C LEU A 13 -7.66 4.84 0.17
N MET A 14 -6.98 6.00 0.11
CA MET A 14 -6.79 6.88 1.27
C MET A 14 -8.13 7.27 1.90
N ARG A 15 -9.13 7.60 1.09
CA ARG A 15 -10.48 7.95 1.57
C ARG A 15 -11.12 6.83 2.40
N GLN A 16 -11.08 5.58 1.94
CA GLN A 16 -11.64 4.45 2.70
C GLN A 16 -10.79 4.11 3.92
N LEU A 17 -9.46 4.07 3.78
CA LEU A 17 -8.55 3.74 4.89
C LEU A 17 -8.66 4.72 6.06
N LEU A 18 -8.83 6.02 5.77
CA LEU A 18 -8.99 7.05 6.79
C LEU A 18 -10.31 6.97 7.57
N GLN A 19 -11.26 6.10 7.16
CA GLN A 19 -12.48 5.86 7.93
C GLN A 19 -12.23 4.98 9.17
N ASP A 20 -11.13 4.22 9.19
CA ASP A 20 -10.75 3.41 10.34
C ASP A 20 -9.80 4.19 11.27
N GLU A 21 -10.36 4.68 12.37
CA GLU A 21 -9.65 5.47 13.39
C GLU A 21 -8.53 4.72 14.12
N ARG A 22 -8.40 3.40 13.93
CA ARG A 22 -7.35 2.58 14.56
C ARG A 22 -6.06 2.55 13.74
N ILE A 23 -6.10 2.98 12.48
CA ILE A 23 -4.96 2.97 11.58
C ILE A 23 -4.54 4.38 11.16
N GLN A 24 -3.33 4.48 10.64
CA GLN A 24 -2.79 5.69 10.03
C GLN A 24 -2.18 5.31 8.67
N PRO A 25 -2.90 5.51 7.56
CA PRO A 25 -2.32 5.43 6.22
C PRO A 25 -1.46 6.67 5.97
N LEU A 26 -0.28 6.47 5.39
CA LEU A 26 0.68 7.51 5.04
C LEU A 26 1.10 7.34 3.58
N PRO A 27 0.88 8.35 2.72
CA PRO A 27 1.30 8.29 1.33
C PRO A 27 2.81 8.53 1.23
N GLU A 28 3.47 7.86 0.29
CA GLU A 28 4.86 8.13 -0.11
C GLU A 28 5.89 8.15 1.05
N LEU A 29 5.67 7.36 2.11
CA LEU A 29 6.62 7.25 3.22
C LEU A 29 7.76 6.29 2.86
N THR A 30 9.00 6.77 2.91
CA THR A 30 10.18 5.93 2.67
C THR A 30 10.47 5.08 3.90
N LEU A 31 10.48 3.76 3.74
CA LEU A 31 10.82 2.80 4.77
C LEU A 31 12.31 2.48 4.76
N ASP A 32 12.89 2.21 5.92
CA ASP A 32 14.29 1.77 6.07
C ASP A 32 14.47 0.29 5.71
N VAL A 33 14.17 -0.03 4.45
CA VAL A 33 14.31 -1.37 3.86
C VAL A 33 15.35 -1.30 2.74
N GLY A 34 16.45 -2.04 2.87
CA GLY A 34 17.55 -2.00 1.91
C GLY A 34 18.13 -0.58 1.77
N ASN A 35 18.11 -0.03 0.55
CA ASN A 35 18.55 1.34 0.30
C ASN A 35 17.47 2.41 0.55
N GLY A 36 16.30 2.02 1.05
CA GLY A 36 15.11 2.86 1.15
C GLY A 36 14.09 2.43 0.10
N ILE A 37 12.88 2.11 0.54
CA ILE A 37 11.76 1.75 -0.34
C ILE A 37 10.55 2.58 0.03
N THR A 38 9.92 3.18 -0.96
CA THR A 38 8.76 4.06 -0.77
C THR A 38 7.54 3.43 -1.41
N PRO A 39 6.65 2.76 -0.63
CA PRO A 39 5.33 2.35 -1.13
C PRO A 39 4.46 3.57 -1.43
N ASP A 40 3.48 3.41 -2.34
CA ASP A 40 2.53 4.50 -2.61
C ASP A 40 1.72 4.83 -1.33
N ILE A 41 1.33 3.80 -0.57
CA ILE A 41 0.66 3.95 0.74
C ILE A 41 1.23 2.94 1.73
N SER A 42 1.62 3.40 2.92
CA SER A 42 1.99 2.56 4.05
C SER A 42 0.96 2.72 5.18
N VAL A 43 0.42 1.62 5.69
CA VAL A 43 -0.62 1.62 6.72
C VAL A 43 -0.07 1.05 8.03
N PHE A 44 -0.21 1.82 9.09
CA PHE A 44 0.28 1.50 10.44
C PHE A 44 -0.86 1.50 11.45
N PRO A 45 -0.73 0.82 12.60
CA PRO A 45 -1.53 1.11 13.78
C PRO A 45 -1.33 2.59 14.19
N LYS A 46 -2.42 3.31 14.47
CA LYS A 46 -2.39 4.77 14.72
C LYS A 46 -1.53 5.14 15.93
N GLU A 47 -1.43 4.26 16.92
CA GLU A 47 -0.60 4.44 18.11
C GLU A 47 0.91 4.42 17.82
N LYS A 48 1.32 3.82 16.70
CA LYS A 48 2.72 3.75 16.27
C LYS A 48 3.22 5.00 15.54
N ILE A 49 2.32 5.89 15.14
CA ILE A 49 2.65 7.08 14.35
C ILE A 49 2.56 8.34 15.19
N ARG A 50 3.69 9.00 15.41
CA ARG A 50 3.80 10.27 16.14
C ARG A 50 4.83 11.17 15.43
N PRO A 51 4.41 11.99 14.45
CA PRO A 51 5.31 12.92 13.78
C PRO A 51 5.82 13.99 14.76
N ASP A 52 7.10 14.33 14.64
CA ASP A 52 7.67 15.53 15.22
C ASP A 52 7.79 16.58 14.10
N PHE A 53 7.15 17.74 14.29
CA PHE A 53 7.16 18.81 13.29
C PHE A 53 8.42 19.68 13.34
N PHE A 54 9.32 19.45 14.31
CA PHE A 54 10.62 20.11 14.41
C PHE A 54 11.77 19.23 13.90
N GLU A 55 11.64 17.90 13.96
CA GLU A 55 12.64 16.94 13.50
C GLU A 55 12.00 15.85 12.61
N ASP A 56 12.40 15.80 11.34
CA ASP A 56 11.83 14.88 10.36
C ASP A 56 12.64 13.57 10.23
N ILE A 57 11.98 12.51 9.75
CA ILE A 57 12.54 11.18 9.54
C ILE A 57 12.51 10.84 8.05
N LEU A 58 13.69 10.84 7.41
CA LEU A 58 13.80 10.55 5.97
C LEU A 58 13.57 9.08 5.61
N LYS A 59 13.87 8.15 6.53
CA LYS A 59 13.66 6.71 6.39
C LYS A 59 13.05 6.15 7.66
N PHE A 60 11.80 5.73 7.58
CA PHE A 60 11.03 5.28 8.72
C PHE A 60 11.36 3.82 9.06
N GLN A 61 11.72 3.57 10.32
CA GLN A 61 12.20 2.26 10.78
C GLN A 61 11.08 1.27 11.11
N GLU A 62 9.95 1.77 11.61
CA GLU A 62 8.78 0.93 11.87
C GLU A 62 8.18 0.48 10.52
N LEU A 63 7.87 -0.82 10.42
CA LEU A 63 7.30 -1.41 9.20
C LEU A 63 5.76 -1.36 9.24
N PRO A 64 5.10 -1.06 8.11
CA PRO A 64 3.65 -1.06 8.06
C PRO A 64 3.08 -2.47 8.21
N VAL A 65 1.84 -2.55 8.71
CA VAL A 65 1.07 -3.81 8.69
C VAL A 65 0.56 -4.11 7.29
N LEU A 66 0.33 -3.08 6.47
CA LEU A 66 -0.04 -3.19 5.07
C LEU A 66 0.69 -2.11 4.26
N ALA A 67 1.37 -2.51 3.19
CA ALA A 67 1.80 -1.58 2.15
C ALA A 67 0.94 -1.76 0.89
N ILE A 68 0.69 -0.68 0.16
CA ILE A 68 -0.08 -0.70 -1.08
C ILE A 68 0.77 -0.08 -2.19
N GLU A 69 0.80 -0.77 -3.33
CA GLU A 69 1.40 -0.32 -4.58
C GLU A 69 0.29 -0.26 -5.62
N VAL A 70 0.16 0.84 -6.34
CA VAL A 70 -0.73 1.01 -7.47
C VAL A 70 0.11 1.01 -8.74
N ILE A 71 -0.17 0.10 -9.67
CA ILE A 71 0.60 0.01 -10.91
C ILE A 71 0.19 1.17 -11.82
N SER A 72 1.14 2.02 -12.17
CA SER A 72 0.96 3.05 -13.19
C SER A 72 1.23 2.48 -14.59
N SER A 73 0.65 3.12 -15.62
CA SER A 73 0.77 2.66 -17.02
C SER A 73 2.20 2.62 -17.56
N SER A 74 3.11 3.37 -16.92
CA SER A 74 4.53 3.41 -17.29
C SER A 74 5.39 2.36 -16.57
N GLN A 75 4.83 1.65 -15.60
CA GLN A 75 5.57 0.73 -14.74
C GLN A 75 5.47 -0.72 -15.23
N ASN A 76 6.54 -1.47 -15.04
CA ASN A 76 6.56 -2.90 -15.29
C ASN A 76 5.95 -3.64 -14.08
N ILE A 77 4.88 -4.41 -14.30
CA ILE A 77 4.21 -5.21 -13.26
C ILE A 77 5.16 -6.13 -12.51
N HIS A 78 6.10 -6.79 -13.20
CA HIS A 78 7.09 -7.67 -12.56
C HIS A 78 7.96 -6.89 -11.57
N ALA A 79 8.39 -5.67 -11.92
CA ALA A 79 9.20 -4.84 -11.03
C ALA A 79 8.43 -4.47 -9.75
N ILE A 80 7.14 -4.15 -9.87
CA ILE A 80 6.29 -3.86 -8.71
C ILE A 80 6.09 -5.11 -7.85
N LEU A 81 5.85 -6.28 -8.45
CA LEU A 81 5.71 -7.52 -7.71
C LEU A 81 7.01 -7.93 -6.98
N GLU A 82 8.18 -7.67 -7.56
CA GLU A 82 9.48 -7.89 -6.88
C GLU A 82 9.67 -6.91 -5.71
N LYS A 83 9.30 -5.64 -5.87
CA LYS A 83 9.28 -4.66 -4.77
C LYS A 83 8.37 -5.12 -3.63
N SER A 84 7.17 -5.60 -3.95
CA SER A 84 6.22 -6.14 -2.97
C SER A 84 6.77 -7.37 -2.23
N LYS A 85 7.42 -8.30 -2.94
CA LYS A 85 8.10 -9.44 -2.30
C LYS A 85 9.23 -9.00 -1.36
N LEU A 86 10.02 -8.00 -1.76
CA LEU A 86 11.10 -7.46 -0.94
C LEU A 86 10.57 -6.86 0.36
N LEU A 87 9.47 -6.11 0.31
CA LEU A 87 8.78 -5.58 1.49
C LEU A 87 8.31 -6.70 2.43
N VAL A 88 7.65 -7.74 1.91
CA VAL A 88 7.21 -8.90 2.71
C VAL A 88 8.40 -9.63 3.33
N ASN A 89 9.47 -9.85 2.57
CA ASN A 89 10.68 -10.50 3.06
C ASN A 89 11.38 -9.68 4.15
N SER A 90 11.19 -8.37 4.15
CA SER A 90 11.76 -7.45 5.14
C SER A 90 10.92 -7.32 6.41
N GLY A 91 9.70 -7.86 6.43
CA GLY A 91 8.85 -7.93 7.63
C GLY A 91 7.49 -7.24 7.51
N VAL A 92 7.18 -6.60 6.37
CA VAL A 92 5.82 -6.10 6.11
C VAL A 92 4.87 -7.28 6.04
N LYS A 93 3.76 -7.25 6.79
CA LYS A 93 2.90 -8.44 6.93
C LYS A 93 2.19 -8.82 5.64
N THR A 94 1.69 -7.82 4.92
CA THR A 94 1.01 -7.99 3.64
C THR A 94 1.28 -6.79 2.72
N VAL A 95 1.33 -7.04 1.42
CA VAL A 95 1.39 -6.00 0.39
C VAL A 95 0.25 -6.21 -0.60
N TRP A 96 -0.48 -5.14 -0.91
CA TRP A 96 -1.47 -5.13 -1.97
C TRP A 96 -0.89 -4.44 -3.20
N THR A 97 -0.82 -5.16 -4.32
CA THR A 97 -0.48 -4.57 -5.62
C THR A 97 -1.75 -4.42 -6.44
N VAL A 98 -2.17 -3.19 -6.70
CA VAL A 98 -3.40 -2.84 -7.42
C VAL A 98 -3.06 -2.57 -8.87
N GLU A 99 -3.64 -3.36 -9.78
CA GLU A 99 -3.50 -3.21 -11.23
C GLU A 99 -4.80 -2.59 -11.79
N PRO A 100 -4.76 -1.34 -12.28
CA PRO A 100 -5.98 -0.60 -12.65
C PRO A 100 -6.75 -1.18 -13.84
N TYR A 101 -6.07 -1.69 -14.87
CA TYR A 101 -6.72 -2.04 -16.15
C TYR A 101 -7.56 -3.31 -16.06
N GLY A 102 -7.04 -4.32 -15.37
CA GLY A 102 -7.71 -5.58 -15.08
C GLY A 102 -8.47 -5.57 -13.75
N ARG A 103 -8.57 -4.42 -13.07
CA ARG A 103 -9.23 -4.26 -11.76
C ARG A 103 -8.86 -5.36 -10.78
N SER A 104 -7.55 -5.59 -10.71
CA SER A 104 -6.96 -6.76 -10.07
C SER A 104 -6.11 -6.35 -8.89
N ILE A 105 -6.17 -7.14 -7.82
CA ILE A 105 -5.40 -6.90 -6.61
C ILE A 105 -4.60 -8.17 -6.32
N PHE A 106 -3.28 -8.07 -6.37
CA PHE A 106 -2.39 -9.11 -5.87
C PHE A 106 -2.17 -8.88 -4.38
N VAL A 107 -2.62 -9.82 -3.55
CA VAL A 107 -2.31 -9.84 -2.12
C VAL A 107 -1.11 -10.75 -1.93
N ILE A 108 -0.02 -10.18 -1.42
CA ILE A 108 1.26 -10.86 -1.24
C ILE A 108 1.61 -10.83 0.25
N ASP A 109 1.79 -12.00 0.83
CA ASP A 109 2.19 -12.19 2.22
C ASP A 109 3.23 -13.33 2.31
N ARG A 110 3.56 -13.74 3.53
CA ARG A 110 4.51 -14.85 3.76
C ARG A 110 4.01 -16.22 3.29
N GLN A 111 2.70 -16.40 3.11
CA GLN A 111 2.11 -17.65 2.61
C GLN A 111 2.15 -17.71 1.09
N GLY A 112 2.25 -16.57 0.41
CA GLY A 112 2.46 -16.50 -1.03
C GLY A 112 1.71 -15.33 -1.66
N LYS A 113 1.32 -15.51 -2.93
CA LYS A 113 0.60 -14.51 -3.72
C LYS A 113 -0.77 -15.05 -4.11
N LYS A 114 -1.82 -14.29 -3.83
CA LYS A 114 -3.20 -14.55 -4.26
C LYS A 114 -3.69 -13.39 -5.14
N LEU A 115 -4.48 -13.71 -6.16
CA LEU A 115 -5.09 -12.74 -7.07
C LEU A 115 -6.57 -12.60 -6.72
N PHE A 116 -7.01 -11.35 -6.56
CA PHE A 116 -8.40 -10.96 -6.37
C PHE A 116 -8.81 -9.98 -7.47
N HIS A 117 -10.11 -9.86 -7.67
CA HIS A 117 -10.72 -8.83 -8.51
C HIS A 117 -11.49 -7.83 -7.63
N GLU A 118 -12.26 -6.94 -8.25
CA GLU A 118 -13.13 -5.99 -7.56
C GLU A 118 -14.04 -6.69 -6.53
N GLY A 119 -14.14 -6.08 -5.35
CA GLY A 119 -14.87 -6.59 -4.18
C GLY A 119 -14.20 -6.21 -2.87
N ILE A 120 -14.70 -6.75 -1.76
CA ILE A 120 -14.17 -6.48 -0.43
C ILE A 120 -12.92 -7.34 -0.19
N ILE A 121 -11.79 -6.68 0.08
CA ILE A 121 -10.53 -7.33 0.45
C ILE A 121 -10.20 -6.97 1.90
N VAL A 122 -9.81 -8.00 2.67
CA VAL A 122 -9.45 -7.88 4.08
C VAL A 122 -8.06 -8.46 4.31
N SER A 123 -7.20 -7.72 5.01
CA SER A 123 -5.90 -8.21 5.48
C SER A 123 -5.53 -7.48 6.77
N GLU A 124 -4.99 -8.19 7.77
CA GLU A 124 -4.58 -7.58 9.06
C GLU A 124 -5.67 -6.74 9.75
N GLY A 125 -6.96 -7.08 9.54
CA GLY A 125 -8.10 -6.31 10.08
C GLY A 125 -8.40 -5.00 9.35
N ILE A 126 -7.68 -4.70 8.27
CA ILE A 126 -7.91 -3.58 7.34
C ILE A 126 -8.83 -4.08 6.23
N THR A 127 -9.86 -3.29 5.93
CA THR A 127 -10.88 -3.62 4.93
C THR A 127 -10.99 -2.52 3.90
N VAL A 128 -11.00 -2.89 2.61
CA VAL A 128 -11.23 -1.97 1.48
C VAL A 128 -12.21 -2.61 0.53
N ASP A 129 -13.20 -1.84 0.07
CA ASP A 129 -14.10 -2.21 -1.01
C ASP A 129 -13.53 -1.71 -2.34
N PHE A 130 -12.91 -2.62 -3.09
CA PHE A 130 -12.34 -2.30 -4.40
C PHE A 130 -13.39 -2.08 -5.49
N SER A 131 -14.64 -2.55 -5.32
CA SER A 131 -15.72 -2.21 -6.25
C SER A 131 -16.01 -0.71 -6.20
N GLU A 132 -15.98 -0.12 -5.00
CA GLU A 132 -16.04 1.34 -4.87
C GLU A 132 -14.75 2.01 -5.36
N VAL A 133 -13.56 1.48 -5.07
CA VAL A 133 -12.29 2.12 -5.50
C VAL A 133 -12.25 2.30 -7.02
N PHE A 134 -12.72 1.31 -7.79
CA PHE A 134 -12.79 1.36 -9.25
C PHE A 134 -14.05 2.04 -9.80
N SER A 135 -14.96 2.51 -8.95
CA SER A 135 -16.18 3.19 -9.38
C SER A 135 -15.86 4.60 -9.90
N THR A 136 -16.32 4.92 -11.11
CA THR A 136 -16.23 6.27 -11.70
C THR A 136 -17.49 7.07 -11.49
#